data_AF-M8DKW5-F1
#
_entry.id   AF-M8DKW5-F1
#
_cell.length_a   1.000
_cell.length_b   1.000
_cell.length_c   1.000
_cell.angle_alpha   90.00
_cell.angle_beta   90.00
_cell.angle_gamma   90.00
#
_symmetry.space_group_name_H-M   'P 1'
#
loop_
_entity.id
_entity.type
_entity.pdbx_description
1 polymer ?
#
loop_
_entity_poly.entity_id
_entity_poly.type
_entity_poly.pdbx_seq_one_letter_code
_entity_poly.pdbx_strand_id
1 'polypeptide(L)'
;MDLFDLQVKFSEVLRHEVTVKDFEQWVYATPEIEDHFGYAFYLDLISLDFRDKYIYLDLERMLTPVIPFGELEYRRIKERLEKVASDTHEIDEVLASIYEDYCGGYGFLRFLGLTFGLLSGTDGELHINQAVRELLREEARRILSFIDSGKIKVTGKFEYDDFRDGKDRIELTNVELMLRKLGDRITGSGH
;
A
#
# COMPACT_ATOMS: atom_id res chain seq x y z
N MET A 1 -18.57 -15.96 1.42
CA MET A 1 -17.49 -14.94 1.31
C MET A 1 -18.17 -13.57 1.32
N ASP A 2 -17.61 -12.53 1.95
CA ASP A 2 -18.27 -11.20 1.91
C ASP A 2 -17.91 -10.40 0.65
N LEU A 3 -18.60 -9.28 0.39
CA LEU A 3 -18.35 -8.43 -0.78
C LEU A 3 -16.89 -7.98 -0.87
N PHE A 4 -16.29 -7.64 0.27
CA PHE A 4 -14.94 -7.11 0.30
C PHE A 4 -13.91 -8.20 0.00
N ASP A 5 -14.09 -9.41 0.53
CA ASP A 5 -13.27 -10.58 0.21
C ASP A 5 -13.29 -10.88 -1.31
N LEU A 6 -14.46 -10.77 -1.96
CA LEU A 6 -14.58 -10.92 -3.42
C LEU A 6 -13.77 -9.85 -4.17
N GLN A 7 -13.91 -8.59 -3.75
CA GLN A 7 -13.20 -7.46 -4.36
C GLN A 7 -11.68 -7.56 -4.16
N VAL A 8 -11.22 -8.07 -3.01
CA VAL A 8 -9.81 -8.41 -2.78
C VAL A 8 -9.36 -9.44 -3.80
N LYS A 9 -10.12 -10.54 -3.97
CA LYS A 9 -9.75 -11.60 -4.92
C LYS A 9 -9.69 -11.11 -6.37
N PHE A 10 -10.62 -10.23 -6.76
CA PHE A 10 -10.59 -9.56 -8.05
C PHE A 10 -9.33 -8.69 -8.21
N SER A 11 -8.92 -7.97 -7.18
CA SER A 11 -7.68 -7.18 -7.23
C SER A 11 -6.42 -8.05 -7.34
N GLU A 12 -6.38 -9.21 -6.66
CA GLU A 12 -5.24 -10.13 -6.67
C GLU A 12 -4.94 -10.65 -8.09
N VAL A 13 -5.98 -11.05 -8.84
CA VAL A 13 -5.79 -11.54 -10.22
C VAL A 13 -5.31 -10.42 -11.15
N LEU A 14 -5.82 -9.18 -11.01
CA LEU A 14 -5.35 -8.05 -11.80
C LEU A 14 -3.91 -7.63 -11.44
N ARG A 15 -3.44 -7.95 -10.23
CA ARG A 15 -2.05 -7.73 -9.78
C ARG A 15 -1.11 -8.90 -10.09
N HIS A 16 -1.59 -9.95 -10.74
CA HIS A 16 -0.83 -11.19 -10.98
C HIS A 16 -0.34 -11.91 -9.71
N GLU A 17 -0.99 -11.67 -8.57
CA GLU A 17 -0.70 -12.37 -7.30
C GLU A 17 -1.30 -13.79 -7.29
N VAL A 18 -2.31 -14.00 -8.13
CA VAL A 18 -2.97 -15.28 -8.37
C VAL A 18 -2.97 -15.54 -9.87
N THR A 19 -2.76 -16.80 -10.26
CA THR A 19 -2.78 -17.15 -11.68
C THR A 19 -4.20 -17.10 -12.24
N VAL A 20 -4.36 -16.81 -13.53
CA VAL A 20 -5.67 -16.82 -14.21
C VAL A 20 -6.38 -18.16 -14.04
N LYS A 21 -5.63 -19.26 -14.05
CA LYS A 21 -6.16 -20.61 -13.86
C LYS A 21 -6.72 -20.81 -12.45
N ASP A 22 -6.01 -20.37 -11.42
CA ASP A 22 -6.48 -20.49 -10.03
C ASP A 22 -7.68 -19.56 -9.80
N PHE A 23 -7.67 -18.38 -10.42
CA PHE A 23 -8.80 -17.46 -10.40
C PHE A 23 -10.04 -18.04 -11.10
N GLU A 24 -9.90 -18.67 -12.26
CA GLU A 24 -10.97 -19.37 -12.97
C GLU A 24 -11.62 -20.44 -12.08
N GLN A 25 -10.80 -21.30 -11.47
CA GLN A 25 -11.29 -22.34 -10.56
C GLN A 25 -12.03 -21.75 -9.36
N TRP A 26 -11.53 -20.64 -8.82
CA TRP A 26 -12.17 -19.93 -7.73
C TRP A 26 -13.51 -19.31 -8.16
N VAL A 27 -13.61 -18.71 -9.35
CA VAL A 27 -14.86 -18.17 -9.90
C VAL A 27 -15.95 -19.24 -9.99
N TYR A 28 -15.59 -20.44 -10.47
CA TYR A 28 -16.54 -21.57 -10.55
C TYR A 28 -16.96 -22.12 -9.19
N ALA A 29 -16.14 -21.92 -8.16
CA ALA A 29 -16.41 -22.39 -6.80
C ALA A 29 -17.10 -21.35 -5.90
N THR A 30 -17.33 -20.12 -6.39
CA THR A 30 -17.79 -18.99 -5.55
C THR A 30 -19.12 -18.42 -6.06
N PRO A 31 -20.25 -19.07 -5.73
CA PRO A 31 -21.58 -18.60 -6.11
C PRO A 31 -21.94 -17.24 -5.46
N GLU A 32 -21.30 -16.87 -4.35
CA GLU A 32 -21.55 -15.58 -3.68
C GLU A 32 -21.25 -14.35 -4.56
N ILE A 33 -20.53 -14.53 -5.67
CA ILE A 33 -20.36 -13.47 -6.68
C ILE A 33 -21.72 -13.04 -7.24
N GLU A 34 -22.62 -13.98 -7.50
CA GLU A 34 -23.98 -13.68 -7.96
C GLU A 34 -24.79 -12.92 -6.89
N ASP A 35 -24.67 -13.31 -5.63
CA ASP A 35 -25.40 -12.68 -4.52
C ASP A 35 -25.02 -11.19 -4.37
N HIS A 36 -23.75 -10.85 -4.61
CA HIS A 36 -23.22 -9.52 -4.42
C HIS A 36 -23.23 -8.63 -5.67
N PHE A 37 -23.00 -9.20 -6.86
CA PHE A 37 -22.89 -8.44 -8.12
C PHE A 37 -24.02 -8.73 -9.11
N GLY A 38 -24.89 -9.70 -8.81
CA GLY A 38 -26.03 -10.07 -9.61
C GLY A 38 -25.73 -11.13 -10.68
N TYR A 39 -26.78 -11.83 -11.09
CA TYR A 39 -26.74 -12.92 -12.07
C TYR A 39 -26.04 -12.54 -13.38
N ALA A 40 -26.35 -11.37 -13.93
CA ALA A 40 -25.77 -10.94 -15.22
C ALA A 40 -24.25 -10.79 -15.14
N PHE A 41 -23.74 -10.16 -14.07
CA PHE A 41 -22.30 -10.02 -13.85
C PHE A 41 -21.65 -11.39 -13.67
N TYR A 42 -22.24 -12.27 -12.85
CA TYR A 42 -21.67 -13.59 -12.63
C TYR A 42 -21.64 -14.43 -13.90
N LEU A 43 -22.74 -14.42 -14.69
CA LEU A 43 -22.82 -15.12 -15.96
C LEU A 43 -21.76 -14.63 -16.96
N ASP A 44 -21.58 -13.32 -17.07
CA ASP A 44 -20.56 -12.74 -17.95
C ASP A 44 -19.15 -13.18 -17.52
N LEU A 45 -18.89 -13.24 -16.21
CA LEU A 45 -17.58 -13.59 -15.65
C LEU A 45 -17.23 -15.06 -15.89
N ILE A 46 -18.18 -15.97 -15.61
CA ILE A 46 -17.97 -17.41 -15.82
C ILE A 46 -17.89 -17.78 -17.31
N SER A 47 -18.38 -16.90 -18.20
CA SER A 47 -18.40 -17.13 -19.65
C SER A 47 -17.12 -16.65 -20.37
N LEU A 48 -16.18 -16.02 -19.65
CA LEU A 48 -14.91 -15.60 -20.23
C LEU A 48 -14.07 -16.81 -20.70
N ASP A 49 -13.34 -16.66 -21.81
CA ASP A 49 -12.33 -17.66 -22.19
C ASP A 49 -11.02 -17.39 -21.44
N PHE A 50 -10.87 -18.00 -20.25
CA PHE A 50 -9.70 -17.84 -19.39
C PHE A 50 -8.37 -18.31 -20.02
N ARG A 51 -8.42 -18.98 -21.18
CA ARG A 51 -7.23 -19.42 -21.92
C ARG A 51 -6.85 -18.45 -23.04
N ASP A 52 -7.65 -17.42 -23.31
CA ASP A 52 -7.33 -16.41 -24.32
C ASP A 52 -6.09 -15.63 -23.91
N LYS A 53 -5.23 -15.30 -24.89
CA LYS A 53 -3.99 -14.54 -24.65
C LYS A 53 -4.24 -13.10 -24.17
N TYR A 54 -5.44 -12.57 -24.33
CA TYR A 54 -5.89 -11.24 -23.93
C TYR A 54 -6.82 -11.27 -22.72
N ILE A 55 -6.96 -12.41 -22.02
CA ILE A 55 -7.85 -12.55 -20.85
C ILE A 55 -7.69 -11.43 -19.82
N TYR A 56 -6.46 -10.95 -19.58
CA TYR A 56 -6.23 -9.86 -18.64
C TYR A 56 -6.93 -8.55 -19.03
N LEU A 57 -7.08 -8.26 -20.33
CA LEU A 57 -7.82 -7.08 -20.79
C LEU A 57 -9.32 -7.21 -20.50
N ASP A 58 -9.87 -8.40 -20.68
CA ASP A 58 -11.28 -8.68 -20.37
C ASP A 58 -11.53 -8.63 -18.85
N LEU A 59 -10.64 -9.22 -18.06
CA LEU A 59 -10.68 -9.15 -16.60
C LEU A 59 -10.52 -7.71 -16.11
N GLU A 60 -9.56 -6.93 -16.61
CA GLU A 60 -9.41 -5.52 -16.24
C GLU A 60 -10.69 -4.74 -16.54
N ARG A 61 -11.24 -4.88 -17.75
CA ARG A 61 -12.47 -4.18 -18.15
C ARG A 61 -13.65 -4.53 -17.25
N MET A 62 -13.79 -5.79 -16.87
CA MET A 62 -14.92 -6.28 -16.10
C MET A 62 -14.80 -6.02 -14.60
N LEU A 63 -13.60 -6.21 -14.04
CA LEU A 63 -13.38 -6.19 -12.59
C LEU A 63 -13.01 -4.81 -12.06
N THR A 64 -12.30 -3.98 -12.83
CA THR A 64 -11.89 -2.63 -12.38
C THR A 64 -13.06 -1.80 -11.84
N PRO A 65 -14.23 -1.74 -12.49
CA PRO A 65 -15.35 -0.91 -12.02
C PRO A 65 -15.95 -1.34 -10.68
N VAL A 66 -15.76 -2.61 -10.28
CA VAL A 66 -16.33 -3.17 -9.05
C VAL A 66 -15.31 -3.25 -7.91
N ILE A 67 -14.04 -2.98 -8.18
CA ILE A 67 -12.97 -2.97 -7.18
C ILE A 67 -12.89 -1.58 -6.51
N PRO A 68 -12.99 -1.48 -5.18
CA PRO A 68 -12.86 -0.23 -4.46
C PRO A 68 -11.38 0.07 -4.21
N PHE A 69 -10.62 0.40 -5.27
CA PHE A 69 -9.17 0.58 -5.18
C PHE A 69 -8.74 1.54 -4.07
N GLY A 70 -9.45 2.66 -3.88
CA GLY A 70 -9.16 3.59 -2.78
C GLY A 70 -9.23 2.94 -1.39
N GLU A 71 -10.25 2.13 -1.12
CA GLU A 71 -10.42 1.44 0.17
C GLU A 71 -9.38 0.32 0.36
N LEU A 72 -9.11 -0.46 -0.69
CA LEU A 72 -8.09 -1.51 -0.66
C LEU A 72 -6.71 -0.92 -0.36
N GLU A 73 -6.34 0.14 -1.08
CA GLU A 73 -5.06 0.81 -0.91
C GLU A 73 -4.96 1.52 0.43
N TYR A 74 -6.04 2.16 0.88
CA TYR A 74 -6.14 2.74 2.22
C TYR A 74 -5.81 1.71 3.30
N ARG A 75 -6.47 0.54 3.28
CA ARG A 75 -6.22 -0.52 4.28
C ARG A 75 -4.78 -1.04 4.22
N ARG A 76 -4.29 -1.29 3.00
CA ARG A 76 -2.91 -1.76 2.76
C ARG A 76 -1.87 -0.80 3.34
N ILE A 77 -2.01 0.49 3.07
CA ILE A 77 -1.09 1.53 3.55
C ILE A 77 -1.21 1.70 5.07
N LYS A 78 -2.44 1.72 5.59
CA LYS A 78 -2.70 1.81 7.03
C LYS A 78 -2.04 0.66 7.79
N GLU A 79 -2.23 -0.58 7.35
CA GLU A 79 -1.63 -1.75 7.97
C GLU A 79 -0.09 -1.67 7.98
N ARG A 80 0.53 -1.24 6.88
CA ARG A 80 1.98 -1.04 6.84
C ARG A 80 2.47 0.03 7.81
N LEU A 81 1.78 1.15 7.88
CA LEU A 81 2.12 2.22 8.83
C LEU A 81 1.94 1.77 10.28
N GLU A 82 0.89 0.99 10.58
CA GLU A 82 0.67 0.39 11.90
C GLU A 82 1.79 -0.58 12.26
N LYS A 83 2.27 -1.40 11.30
CA LYS A 83 3.45 -2.25 11.49
C LYS A 83 4.70 -1.42 11.82
N VAL A 84 4.99 -0.35 11.09
CA VAL A 84 6.13 0.55 11.40
C VAL A 84 5.97 1.21 12.77
N ALA A 85 4.75 1.62 13.15
CA ALA A 85 4.45 2.24 14.43
C ALA A 85 4.57 1.29 15.64
N SER A 86 4.69 -0.01 15.39
CA SER A 86 4.74 -1.09 16.39
C SER A 86 6.16 -1.61 16.69
N ASP A 87 6.25 -2.59 17.60
CA ASP A 87 7.48 -3.35 17.91
C ASP A 87 7.70 -4.57 17.00
N THR A 88 7.39 -4.45 15.70
CA THR A 88 7.63 -5.54 14.74
C THR A 88 9.13 -5.81 14.50
N HIS A 89 9.48 -7.09 14.33
CA HIS A 89 10.81 -7.54 13.92
C HIS A 89 11.01 -7.46 12.40
N GLU A 90 9.92 -7.37 11.63
CA GLU A 90 9.91 -7.37 10.16
C GLU A 90 9.96 -5.95 9.56
N ILE A 91 10.53 -4.98 10.30
CA ILE A 91 10.48 -3.57 9.91
C ILE A 91 11.16 -3.33 8.55
N ASP A 92 12.18 -4.13 8.22
CA ASP A 92 12.97 -4.01 7.00
C ASP A 92 12.13 -4.28 5.75
N GLU A 93 11.35 -5.37 5.75
CA GLU A 93 10.45 -5.75 4.66
C GLU A 93 9.29 -4.75 4.50
N VAL A 94 8.75 -4.28 5.63
CA VAL A 94 7.70 -3.27 5.63
C VAL A 94 8.21 -1.95 5.05
N LEU A 95 9.43 -1.54 5.41
CA LEU A 95 10.06 -0.33 4.88
C LEU A 95 10.41 -0.45 3.40
N ALA A 96 10.84 -1.62 2.92
CA ALA A 96 11.04 -1.88 1.51
C ALA A 96 9.73 -1.70 0.72
N SER A 97 8.63 -2.25 1.23
CA SER A 97 7.30 -2.07 0.62
C SER A 97 6.86 -0.59 0.63
N ILE A 98 7.11 0.14 1.73
CA ILE A 98 6.81 1.58 1.82
C ILE A 98 7.66 2.39 0.84
N TYR A 99 8.91 1.98 0.59
CA TYR A 99 9.76 2.61 -0.41
C TYR A 99 9.21 2.45 -1.83
N GLU A 100 8.69 1.26 -2.18
CA GLU A 100 8.00 1.03 -3.45
C GLU A 100 6.73 1.88 -3.57
N ASP A 101 5.92 1.94 -2.50
CA ASP A 101 4.71 2.75 -2.44
C ASP A 101 5.00 4.25 -2.62
N TYR A 102 6.07 4.74 -1.98
CA TYR A 102 6.57 6.10 -2.18
C TYR A 102 6.99 6.34 -3.63
N CYS A 103 7.80 5.44 -4.21
CA CYS A 103 8.23 5.53 -5.60
C CYS A 103 7.05 5.48 -6.58
N GLY A 104 5.98 4.77 -6.23
CA GLY A 104 4.76 4.65 -7.04
C GLY A 104 3.91 5.91 -7.08
N GLY A 105 4.02 6.80 -6.07
CA GLY A 105 3.32 8.09 -6.08
C GLY A 105 2.81 8.57 -4.72
N TYR A 106 2.85 7.74 -3.66
CA TYR A 106 2.41 8.16 -2.33
C TYR A 106 3.44 9.07 -1.65
N GLY A 107 3.49 10.34 -2.09
CA GLY A 107 4.48 11.32 -1.65
C GLY A 107 4.48 11.58 -0.14
N PHE A 108 3.36 11.38 0.56
CA PHE A 108 3.29 11.50 2.01
C PHE A 108 4.12 10.43 2.76
N LEU A 109 4.55 9.34 2.10
CA LEU A 109 5.44 8.32 2.65
C LEU A 109 6.93 8.66 2.50
N ARG A 110 7.27 9.78 1.87
CA ARG A 110 8.64 10.13 1.46
C ARG A 110 9.68 10.01 2.56
N PHE A 111 9.37 10.43 3.79
CA PHE A 111 10.36 10.34 4.87
C PHE A 111 10.73 8.89 5.19
N LEU A 112 9.74 8.00 5.33
CA LEU A 112 9.94 6.58 5.59
C LEU A 112 10.69 5.92 4.42
N GLY A 113 10.26 6.17 3.18
CA GLY A 113 10.90 5.63 1.99
C GLY A 113 12.34 6.08 1.81
N LEU A 114 12.64 7.38 1.97
CA LEU A 114 14.01 7.87 1.87
C LEU A 114 14.90 7.36 3.01
N THR A 115 14.36 7.23 4.23
CA THR A 115 15.12 6.66 5.35
C THR A 115 15.55 5.24 5.05
N PHE A 116 14.66 4.41 4.49
CA PHE A 116 15.01 3.08 3.99
C PHE A 116 16.13 3.15 2.95
N GLY A 117 15.95 3.91 1.87
CA GLY A 117 16.94 4.00 0.79
C GLY A 117 18.32 4.50 1.24
N LEU A 118 18.39 5.35 2.27
CA LEU A 118 19.66 5.80 2.84
C LEU A 118 20.33 4.75 3.73
N LEU A 119 19.55 3.97 4.47
CA LEU A 119 20.06 2.98 5.41
C LEU A 119 20.41 1.65 4.74
N SER A 120 19.78 1.32 3.60
CA SER A 120 20.05 0.09 2.86
C SER A 120 21.44 0.06 2.19
N GLY A 121 22.15 1.19 2.13
CA GLY A 121 23.54 1.27 1.64
C GLY A 121 23.78 0.70 0.24
N THR A 122 25.05 0.48 -0.12
CA THR A 122 25.44 -0.23 -1.35
C THR A 122 25.47 -1.74 -1.18
N ASP A 123 25.54 -2.20 0.06
CA ASP A 123 25.79 -3.61 0.41
C ASP A 123 24.49 -4.36 0.76
N GLY A 124 23.35 -3.65 0.77
CA GLY A 124 22.01 -4.20 0.93
C GLY A 124 21.57 -4.48 2.37
N GLU A 125 22.45 -4.31 3.36
CA GLU A 125 22.11 -4.51 4.78
C GLU A 125 21.49 -3.25 5.39
N LEU A 126 20.31 -3.41 5.98
CA LEU A 126 19.59 -2.35 6.68
C LEU A 126 19.98 -2.34 8.16
N HIS A 127 20.72 -1.32 8.60
CA HIS A 127 21.09 -1.16 10.00
C HIS A 127 20.21 -0.10 10.69
N ILE A 128 19.18 -0.56 11.41
CA ILE A 128 18.29 0.31 12.20
C ILE A 128 18.64 0.19 13.68
N ASN A 129 19.24 1.24 14.23
CA ASN A 129 19.41 1.36 15.69
C ASN A 129 18.09 1.78 16.38
N GLN A 130 18.03 1.68 17.70
CA GLN A 130 16.81 2.01 18.47
C GLN A 130 16.34 3.46 18.27
N ALA A 131 17.27 4.41 18.11
CA ALA A 131 16.95 5.83 17.95
C ALA A 131 16.31 6.13 16.59
N VAL A 132 16.78 5.47 15.53
CA VAL A 132 16.19 5.50 14.18
C VAL A 132 14.84 4.79 14.19
N ARG A 133 14.73 3.65 14.87
CA ARG A 133 13.46 2.92 15.02
C ARG A 133 12.37 3.78 15.65
N GLU A 134 12.68 4.55 16.70
CA GLU A 134 11.69 5.45 17.30
C GLU A 134 11.33 6.62 16.37
N LEU A 135 12.29 7.16 15.62
CA LEU A 135 12.02 8.21 14.63
C LEU A 135 11.05 7.74 13.52
N LEU A 136 11.24 6.50 13.03
CA LEU A 136 10.34 5.89 12.05
C LEU A 136 8.93 5.69 12.62
N ARG A 137 8.82 5.29 13.90
CA ARG A 137 7.53 5.14 14.60
C ARG A 137 6.81 6.45 14.76
N GLU A 138 7.50 7.48 15.21
CA GLU A 138 6.96 8.83 15.34
C GLU A 138 6.38 9.30 14.01
N GLU A 139 7.11 9.11 12.91
CA GLU A 139 6.60 9.48 11.59
C GLU A 139 5.40 8.63 11.18
N ALA A 140 5.46 7.31 11.35
CA ALA A 140 4.35 6.44 10.96
C ALA A 140 3.06 6.81 11.72
N ARG A 141 3.15 7.08 13.03
CA ARG A 141 2.02 7.58 13.85
C ARG A 141 1.53 8.94 13.37
N ARG A 142 2.44 9.84 13.00
CA ARG A 142 2.09 11.15 12.44
C ARG A 142 1.29 11.00 11.15
N ILE A 143 1.75 10.18 10.21
CA ILE A 143 1.05 9.91 8.95
C ILE A 143 -0.31 9.26 9.21
N LEU A 144 -0.38 8.24 10.07
CA LEU A 144 -1.63 7.59 10.49
C LEU A 144 -2.65 8.62 11.00
N SER A 145 -2.23 9.58 11.83
CA SER A 145 -3.14 10.61 12.33
C SER A 145 -3.77 11.47 11.23
N PHE A 146 -3.06 11.70 10.11
CA PHE A 146 -3.62 12.42 8.97
C PHE A 146 -4.54 11.55 8.13
N ILE A 147 -4.25 10.26 8.02
CA ILE A 147 -5.12 9.28 7.38
C ILE A 147 -6.43 9.16 8.16
N ASP A 148 -6.35 8.95 9.47
CA ASP A 148 -7.53 8.77 10.34
C ASP A 148 -8.39 10.04 10.46
N SER A 149 -7.79 11.22 10.32
CA SER A 149 -8.52 12.50 10.29
C SER A 149 -9.02 12.90 8.89
N GLY A 150 -8.77 12.08 7.87
CA GLY A 150 -9.15 12.35 6.48
C GLY A 150 -8.37 13.49 5.81
N LYS A 151 -7.27 13.95 6.41
CA LYS A 151 -6.36 14.94 5.82
C LYS A 151 -5.49 14.36 4.71
N ILE A 152 -5.24 13.05 4.74
CA ILE A 152 -4.74 12.27 3.61
C ILE A 152 -5.83 11.27 3.26
N LYS A 153 -6.31 11.30 2.02
CA LYS A 153 -7.34 10.37 1.55
C LYS A 153 -6.85 9.62 0.33
N VAL A 154 -6.63 8.32 0.48
CA VAL A 154 -6.26 7.43 -0.62
C VAL A 154 -7.51 7.22 -1.49
N THR A 155 -7.41 7.53 -2.77
CA THR A 155 -8.55 7.51 -3.72
C THR A 155 -8.42 6.39 -4.76
N GLY A 156 -7.21 5.88 -4.96
CA GLY A 156 -6.91 4.85 -5.92
C GLY A 156 -5.47 4.37 -5.76
N LYS A 157 -5.00 3.55 -6.70
CA LYS A 157 -3.63 3.03 -6.70
C LYS A 157 -2.65 4.17 -6.99
N PHE A 158 -1.82 4.48 -6.00
CA PHE A 158 -0.87 5.61 -6.01
C PHE A 158 -1.54 6.99 -6.17
N GLU A 159 -2.84 7.07 -5.92
CA GLU A 159 -3.64 8.28 -6.01
C GLU A 159 -4.18 8.66 -4.64
N TYR A 160 -4.04 9.93 -4.28
CA TYR A 160 -4.54 10.44 -3.01
C TYR A 160 -4.83 11.94 -3.09
N ASP A 161 -5.80 12.37 -2.30
CA ASP A 161 -6.03 13.77 -1.98
C ASP A 161 -5.28 14.15 -0.70
N ASP A 162 -4.64 15.32 -0.71
CA ASP A 162 -3.88 15.86 0.41
C ASP A 162 -4.46 17.21 0.85
N PHE A 163 -5.16 17.19 1.97
CA PHE A 163 -5.77 18.35 2.61
C PHE A 163 -4.96 18.88 3.80
N ARG A 164 -3.72 18.39 3.99
CA ARG A 164 -2.84 18.90 5.05
C ARG A 164 -2.41 20.33 4.76
N ASP A 165 -2.24 21.13 5.81
CA ASP A 165 -1.61 22.44 5.71
C ASP A 165 -0.15 22.31 5.25
N GLY A 166 0.42 23.33 4.60
CA GLY A 166 1.81 23.28 4.11
C GLY A 166 2.85 22.98 5.20
N LYS A 167 2.61 23.43 6.43
CA LYS A 167 3.45 23.12 7.61
C LYS A 167 3.43 21.64 8.01
N ASP A 168 2.34 20.93 7.70
CA ASP A 168 2.13 19.51 8.03
C ASP A 168 2.72 18.61 6.93
N ARG A 169 3.00 19.17 5.74
CA ARG A 169 3.72 18.53 4.62
C ARG A 169 5.23 18.74 4.73
N ILE A 170 5.76 18.38 5.89
CA ILE A 170 7.19 18.56 6.21
C ILE A 170 8.10 17.89 5.17
N GLU A 171 7.63 16.82 4.53
CA GLU A 171 8.37 16.08 3.49
C GLU A 171 8.51 16.84 2.17
N LEU A 172 7.73 17.90 1.97
CA LEU A 172 7.83 18.79 0.81
C LEU A 172 8.62 20.06 1.11
N THR A 173 8.68 20.47 2.37
CA THR A 173 9.18 21.79 2.78
C THR A 173 10.45 21.72 3.63
N ASN A 174 10.80 20.57 4.18
CA ASN A 174 11.87 20.47 5.17
C ASN A 174 12.60 19.11 5.17
N VAL A 175 12.88 18.59 3.98
CA VAL A 175 13.65 17.35 3.78
C VAL A 175 15.03 17.45 4.44
N GLU A 176 15.68 18.61 4.37
CA GLU A 176 17.00 18.81 5.01
C GLU A 176 16.93 18.66 6.54
N LEU A 177 15.89 19.18 7.20
CA LEU A 177 15.70 18.98 8.64
C LEU A 177 15.44 17.51 8.99
N MET A 178 14.69 16.81 8.15
CA MET A 178 14.46 15.37 8.33
C MET A 178 15.75 14.57 8.23
N LEU A 179 16.55 14.84 7.21
CA LEU A 179 17.85 14.19 7.00
C LEU A 179 18.83 14.52 8.14
N ARG A 180 18.80 15.75 8.64
CA ARG A 180 19.58 16.14 9.83
C ARG A 180 19.15 15.37 11.07
N LYS A 181 17.84 15.29 11.36
CA LYS A 181 17.31 14.49 12.48
C LYS A 181 17.72 13.02 12.36
N LEU A 182 17.67 12.46 11.16
CA LEU A 182 18.13 11.10 10.89
C LEU A 182 19.63 10.96 11.16
N GLY A 183 20.45 11.90 10.65
CA GLY A 183 21.89 11.95 10.91
C GLY A 183 22.24 11.98 12.39
N ASP A 184 21.61 12.87 13.17
CA ASP A 184 21.83 13.00 14.61
C ASP A 184 21.51 11.68 15.36
N ARG A 185 20.50 10.93 14.90
CA ARG A 185 20.07 9.64 15.46
C ARG A 185 20.96 8.48 15.04
N ILE A 186 21.56 8.55 13.84
CA ILE A 186 22.56 7.57 13.37
C ILE A 186 23.86 7.74 14.14
N THR A 187 24.34 8.97 14.35
CA THR A 187 25.64 9.26 15.00
C THR A 187 25.58 9.24 16.54
N GLY A 188 24.42 8.94 17.14
CA GLY A 188 24.24 8.95 18.60
C GLY A 188 24.44 10.33 19.24
N SER A 189 24.40 11.40 18.45
CA SER A 189 24.75 12.75 18.89
C SER A 189 23.52 13.48 19.42
N GLY A 190 22.92 12.95 20.48
CA GLY A 190 21.99 13.70 21.34
C GLY A 190 22.78 14.30 22.50
N HIS A 191 22.69 15.61 22.70
CA HIS A 191 23.26 16.33 23.85
C HIS A 191 22.88 15.70 25.19
#